data_AF-A0A7S3KKP4-F1
#
_entry.id   AF-A0A7S3KKP4-F1
#
_cell.length_a   1.000
_cell.length_b   1.000
_cell.length_c   1.000
_cell.angle_alpha   90.00
_cell.angle_beta   90.00
_cell.angle_gamma   90.00
#
_symmetry.space_group_name_H-M   'P 1'
#
loop_
_entity.id
_entity.type
_entity.pdbx_description
1 polymer ?
#
loop_
_entity_poly.entity_id
_entity_poly.type
_entity_poly.pdbx_seq_one_letter_code
_entity_poly.pdbx_strand_id
1 'polypeptide(L)'
;PPFFHANRDQLFDKIKTSYELKVPEHVTPAAIDLLGRFLNKIPSKRIGVTDFSEIKKHPFFDGLDWDELLKNGTKGPKSEGYVKTPFLKFLDDVKTADDDLLIEDFE
;
A
#
# COMPACT_ATOMS: atom_id res chain seq x y z
N PRO A 1 -4.61 2.61 -11.72
CA PRO A 1 -3.67 1.46 -11.71
C PRO A 1 -2.57 1.69 -12.76
N PRO A 2 -1.31 1.28 -12.52
CA PRO A 2 -0.19 1.54 -13.43
C PRO A 2 -0.30 0.80 -14.77
N PHE A 3 -0.93 -0.37 -14.78
CA PHE A 3 -1.31 -1.09 -16.00
C PHE A 3 -2.83 -1.23 -16.03
N PHE A 4 -3.43 -0.89 -17.18
CA PHE A 4 -4.87 -0.99 -17.36
C PHE A 4 -5.22 -1.33 -18.82
N HIS A 5 -6.16 -2.26 -18.97
CA HIS A 5 -6.80 -2.58 -20.23
C HIS A 5 -8.12 -3.34 -19.96
N ALA A 6 -9.13 -3.16 -20.80
CA ALA A 6 -10.43 -3.83 -20.66
C ALA A 6 -10.33 -5.35 -20.98
N ASN A 7 -9.59 -5.69 -22.05
CA ASN A 7 -9.23 -7.07 -22.36
C ASN A 7 -8.11 -7.56 -21.43
N ARG A 8 -8.30 -8.74 -20.82
CA ARG A 8 -7.38 -9.34 -19.84
C ARG A 8 -6.03 -9.77 -20.43
N ASP A 9 -6.00 -10.30 -21.63
CA ASP A 9 -4.76 -10.74 -22.27
C ASP A 9 -3.85 -9.54 -22.53
N GLN A 10 -4.42 -8.46 -23.05
CA GLN A 10 -3.70 -7.20 -23.23
C GLN A 10 -3.25 -6.58 -21.89
N LEU A 11 -4.01 -6.76 -20.81
CA LEU A 11 -3.57 -6.36 -19.48
C LEU A 11 -2.33 -7.15 -19.04
N PHE A 12 -2.34 -8.48 -19.20
CA PHE A 12 -1.20 -9.33 -18.86
C PHE A 12 0.02 -9.01 -19.71
N ASP A 13 -0.18 -8.75 -21.01
CA ASP A 13 0.90 -8.36 -21.91
C ASP A 13 1.52 -7.03 -21.48
N LYS A 14 0.70 -6.04 -21.10
CA LYS A 14 1.20 -4.77 -20.54
C LYS A 14 1.98 -4.98 -19.25
N ILE A 15 1.52 -5.84 -18.34
CA ILE A 15 2.24 -6.15 -17.10
C ILE A 15 3.62 -6.75 -17.42
N LYS A 16 3.72 -7.63 -18.41
CA LYS A 16 4.98 -8.30 -18.79
C LYS A 16 5.93 -7.37 -19.55
N THR A 17 5.42 -6.57 -20.47
CA THR A 17 6.23 -5.91 -21.52
C THR A 17 6.40 -4.40 -21.33
N SER A 18 5.53 -3.73 -20.57
CA SER A 18 5.62 -2.27 -20.42
C SER A 18 6.72 -1.89 -19.45
N TYR A 19 7.85 -1.40 -19.98
CA TYR A 19 8.99 -0.91 -19.19
C TYR A 19 8.85 0.54 -18.75
N GLU A 20 8.06 1.35 -19.48
CA GLU A 20 7.81 2.74 -19.14
C GLU A 20 6.57 2.87 -18.25
N LEU A 21 6.76 3.47 -17.08
CA LEU A 21 5.68 3.88 -16.20
C LEU A 21 5.22 5.28 -16.63
N LYS A 22 3.96 5.42 -17.03
CA LYS A 22 3.38 6.74 -17.30
C LYS A 22 3.07 7.41 -15.96
N VAL A 23 3.97 8.28 -15.51
CA VAL A 23 3.82 8.98 -14.24
C VAL A 23 3.35 10.43 -14.46
N PRO A 24 2.33 10.91 -13.72
CA PRO A 24 1.96 12.32 -13.73
C PRO A 24 3.06 13.24 -13.18
N GLU A 25 3.05 14.51 -13.60
CA GLU A 25 4.06 15.51 -13.20
C GLU A 25 4.09 15.84 -11.70
N HIS A 26 2.99 15.61 -10.97
CA HIS A 26 2.91 15.89 -9.54
C HIS A 26 3.63 14.86 -8.65
N VAL A 27 4.13 13.77 -9.23
CA VAL A 27 4.79 12.70 -8.48
C VAL A 27 6.27 13.05 -8.30
N THR A 28 6.76 12.94 -7.07
CA THR A 28 8.14 13.32 -6.75
C THR A 28 9.16 12.38 -7.42
N PRO A 29 10.38 12.85 -7.73
CA PRO A 29 11.42 12.01 -8.31
C PRO A 29 11.73 10.76 -7.45
N ALA A 30 11.74 10.90 -6.12
CA ALA A 30 11.95 9.77 -5.22
C ALA A 30 10.82 8.73 -5.31
N ALA A 31 9.56 9.15 -5.49
CA ALA A 31 8.45 8.23 -5.70
C ALA A 31 8.55 7.52 -7.06
N ILE A 32 8.96 8.23 -8.11
CA ILE A 32 9.20 7.66 -9.45
C ILE A 32 10.29 6.58 -9.38
N ASP A 33 11.41 6.87 -8.72
CA ASP A 33 12.50 5.90 -8.56
C ASP A 33 12.03 4.65 -7.80
N LEU A 34 11.32 4.85 -6.68
CA LEU A 34 10.78 3.74 -5.89
C LEU A 34 9.85 2.85 -6.72
N LEU A 35 8.93 3.44 -7.47
CA LEU A 35 8.00 2.71 -8.34
C LEU A 35 8.74 1.94 -9.44
N GLY A 36 9.77 2.53 -10.05
CA GLY A 36 10.62 1.87 -11.05
C GLY A 36 11.31 0.63 -10.48
N ARG A 37 11.82 0.72 -9.24
CA ARG A 37 12.47 -0.41 -8.56
C ARG A 37 11.50 -1.51 -8.15
N PHE A 38 10.30 -1.17 -7.68
CA PHE A 38 9.27 -2.17 -7.36
C PHE A 38 8.72 -2.87 -8.60
N LEU A 39 8.49 -2.12 -9.68
CA LEU A 39 7.90 -2.64 -10.92
C LEU A 39 8.94 -3.21 -11.89
N ASN A 40 10.15 -3.51 -11.39
CA ASN A 40 11.20 -4.16 -12.16
C ASN A 40 10.72 -5.51 -12.70
N LYS A 41 10.87 -5.70 -14.02
CA LYS A 41 10.45 -6.92 -14.73
C LYS A 41 11.30 -8.12 -14.38
N ILE A 42 12.55 -7.89 -13.99
CA ILE A 42 13.47 -8.94 -13.54
C ILE A 42 13.24 -9.10 -12.03
N PRO A 43 12.60 -10.20 -11.57
CA PRO A 43 12.21 -10.34 -10.17
C PRO A 43 13.41 -10.28 -9.22
N SER A 44 14.56 -10.83 -9.62
CA SER A 44 15.80 -10.81 -8.82
C SER A 44 16.44 -9.42 -8.66
N LYS A 45 16.03 -8.44 -9.47
CA LYS A 45 16.51 -7.05 -9.39
C LYS A 45 15.49 -6.11 -8.75
N ARG A 46 14.35 -6.64 -8.29
CA ARG A 46 13.33 -5.86 -7.60
C ARG A 46 13.86 -5.46 -6.23
N ILE A 47 13.62 -4.21 -5.83
CA ILE A 47 13.98 -3.75 -4.48
C ILE A 47 13.30 -4.62 -3.42
N GLY A 48 14.02 -4.96 -2.36
CA GLY A 48 13.50 -5.77 -1.26
C GLY A 48 13.60 -7.28 -1.47
N VAL A 49 14.20 -7.76 -2.56
CA VAL A 49 14.43 -9.20 -2.79
C VAL A 49 15.47 -9.76 -1.85
N THR A 50 16.55 -9.01 -1.64
CA THR A 50 17.63 -9.43 -0.75
C THR A 50 17.29 -9.12 0.70
N ASP A 51 16.82 -7.90 0.98
CA ASP A 51 16.40 -7.49 2.32
C ASP A 51 15.38 -6.35 2.25
N PHE A 52 14.35 -6.42 3.10
CA PHE A 52 13.38 -5.35 3.30
C PHE A 52 14.04 -4.02 3.72
N SER A 53 15.22 -4.06 4.34
CA SER A 53 16.01 -2.87 4.67
C SER A 53 16.28 -1.96 3.47
N GLU A 54 16.33 -2.48 2.25
CA GLU A 54 16.49 -1.67 1.03
C GLU A 54 15.30 -0.72 0.82
N ILE A 55 14.09 -1.19 1.11
CA ILE A 55 12.87 -0.40 1.01
C ILE A 55 12.88 0.67 2.10
N LYS A 56 13.22 0.28 3.34
CA LYS A 56 13.27 1.22 4.48
C LYS A 56 14.24 2.39 4.28
N LYS A 57 15.36 2.13 3.60
CA LYS A 57 16.45 3.10 3.34
C LYS A 57 16.23 3.93 2.07
N HIS A 58 15.13 3.72 1.35
CA HIS A 58 14.89 4.44 0.11
C HIS A 58 14.60 5.92 0.39
N PRO A 59 15.11 6.87 -0.42
CA PRO A 59 14.91 8.32 -0.21
C PRO A 59 13.45 8.78 -0.13
N PHE A 60 12.53 7.97 -0.67
CA PHE A 60 11.09 8.22 -0.56
C PHE A 60 10.59 8.18 0.89
N PHE A 61 11.24 7.39 1.75
CA PHE A 61 10.93 7.24 3.17
C PHE A 61 11.89 8.03 4.07
N ASP A 62 12.68 8.97 3.53
CA ASP A 62 13.57 9.81 4.32
C ASP A 62 12.76 10.59 5.38
N GLY A 63 13.21 10.51 6.63
CA GLY A 63 12.54 11.13 7.78
C GLY A 63 11.42 10.29 8.40
N LEU A 64 11.14 9.08 7.88
CA LEU A 64 10.20 8.15 8.52
C LEU A 64 10.89 7.33 9.62
N ASP A 65 10.41 7.46 10.86
CA ASP A 65 10.78 6.56 11.95
C ASP A 65 9.92 5.29 11.89
N TRP A 66 10.53 4.18 11.47
CA TRP A 66 9.89 2.88 11.35
C TRP A 66 9.52 2.26 12.70
N ASP A 67 10.26 2.57 13.77
CA ASP A 67 10.00 2.04 15.11
C ASP A 67 8.85 2.80 15.77
N GLU A 68 8.78 4.11 15.59
CA GLU A 68 7.63 4.92 16.02
C GLU A 68 6.35 4.50 15.28
N LEU A 69 6.45 4.29 13.96
CA LEU A 69 5.34 3.82 13.13
C LEU A 69 4.75 2.50 13.65
N LEU A 70 5.60 1.55 14.05
CA LEU A 70 5.16 0.25 14.56
C LEU A 70 4.54 0.34 15.96
N LYS A 71 5.09 1.19 16.84
CA LYS A 71 4.66 1.28 18.25
C LYS A 71 3.35 2.03 18.44
N ASN A 72 3.23 3.19 17.79
CA ASN A 72 2.15 4.14 18.10
C ASN A 72 1.12 4.27 16.99
N GLY A 73 1.42 3.72 15.80
CA GLY A 73 0.75 4.14 14.58
C GLY A 73 1.03 5.62 14.32
N THR A 74 1.66 5.97 13.20
CA THR A 74 1.74 7.39 12.85
C THR A 74 0.33 7.96 12.83
N LYS A 75 0.10 9.10 13.48
CA LYS A 75 -1.13 9.88 13.25
C LYS A 75 -1.22 10.06 11.75
N GLY A 76 -2.18 9.37 11.13
CA GLY A 76 -2.33 9.41 9.68
C GLY A 76 -2.41 10.86 9.21
N PRO A 77 -2.01 11.15 7.96
CA PRO A 77 -2.15 12.49 7.42
C PRO A 77 -3.57 12.98 7.70
N LYS A 78 -3.69 14.16 8.31
CA LYS A 78 -4.98 14.77 8.60
C LYS A 78 -5.70 14.86 7.25
N SER A 79 -6.73 14.06 7.06
CA SER A 79 -7.61 14.22 5.91
C SER A 79 -8.31 15.55 6.11
N GLU A 80 -7.89 16.56 5.35
CA GLU A 80 -8.71 17.76 5.18
C GLU A 80 -10.04 17.30 4.59
N GLY A 81 -11.07 17.25 5.43
CA GLY A 81 -12.42 16.87 5.02
C GLY A 81 -12.81 15.41 5.26
N TYR A 82 -12.31 14.73 6.30
CA TYR A 82 -12.97 13.50 6.77
C TYR A 82 -14.39 13.82 7.27
N VAL A 83 -15.36 13.73 6.36
CA VAL A 83 -16.77 13.67 6.73
C VAL A 83 -16.97 12.29 7.36
N LYS A 84 -17.50 12.21 8.58
CA LYS A 84 -18.03 10.96 9.12
C LYS A 84 -19.09 10.44 8.15
N THR A 85 -18.69 9.63 7.18
CA THR A 85 -19.63 8.97 6.28
C THR A 85 -20.37 7.88 7.05
N PRO A 86 -21.64 7.59 6.72
CA PRO A 86 -22.42 6.51 7.34
C PRO A 86 -21.71 5.14 7.35
N PHE A 87 -20.77 4.92 6.43
CA PHE A 87 -19.96 3.70 6.37
C PHE A 87 -19.13 3.41 7.63
N LEU A 88 -18.73 4.45 8.38
CA LEU A 88 -17.96 4.26 9.61
C LEU A 88 -18.84 3.89 10.80
N LYS A 89 -20.08 4.39 10.81
CA LYS A 89 -21.10 3.92 11.75
C LYS A 89 -21.39 2.44 11.51
N PHE A 90 -21.47 2.02 10.25
CA PHE A 90 -21.64 0.61 9.89
C PHE A 90 -20.53 -0.29 10.45
N LEU A 91 -19.27 0.16 10.47
CA LEU A 91 -18.17 -0.64 11.04
C LEU A 91 -18.19 -0.70 12.58
N ASP A 92 -18.68 0.35 13.25
CA ASP A 92 -18.91 0.31 14.70
C ASP A 92 -20.09 -0.62 15.04
N ASP A 93 -21.18 -0.55 14.27
CA ASP A 93 -22.37 -1.39 14.42
C ASP A 93 -22.06 -2.90 14.19
N VAL A 94 -21.18 -3.22 13.24
CA VAL A 94 -20.72 -4.61 12.95
C VAL A 94 -19.81 -5.14 14.06
N LYS A 95 -18.95 -4.29 14.65
CA LYS A 95 -18.06 -4.72 15.74
C LYS A 95 -18.84 -5.05 17.03
N THR A 96 -19.93 -4.34 17.29
CA THR A 96 -20.81 -4.64 18.43
C THR A 96 -21.60 -5.93 18.29
N ALA A 97 -21.70 -6.53 17.09
CA ALA A 97 -22.53 -7.72 16.87
C ALA A 97 -21.82 -9.05 17.15
N ASP A 98 -20.48 -9.08 17.12
CA ASP A 98 -19.69 -10.32 17.29
C ASP A 98 -19.01 -10.46 18.67
N ASP A 99 -19.05 -9.44 19.54
CA ASP A 99 -18.51 -9.52 20.92
C ASP A 99 -19.46 -10.22 21.92
N ASP A 100 -20.70 -10.54 21.53
CA ASP A 100 -21.68 -11.31 22.34
C ASP A 100 -21.63 -12.83 22.09
N LEU A 101 -20.72 -13.33 21.25
CA LEU A 101 -20.45 -14.76 21.08
C LEU A 101 -19.16 -15.16 21.81
N LEU A 102 -19.10 -14.86 23.10
CA LEU A 102 -18.13 -15.45 24.01
C LEU A 102 -18.49 -16.93 24.24
N ILE A 103 -17.63 -17.80 23.72
CA ILE A 103 -17.07 -18.99 24.37
C ILE A 103 -18.12 -19.84 25.13
N GLU A 104 -18.66 -20.86 24.48
CA GLU A 104 -19.07 -22.07 25.22
C GLU A 104 -17.86 -22.99 25.33
N ASP A 105 -17.48 -23.23 26.57
CA ASP A 105 -16.44 -24.15 27.03
C ASP A 105 -16.58 -25.53 26.39
N PHE A 106 -15.50 -26.04 25.79
CA PHE A 106 -15.33 -27.48 25.59
C PHE A 106 -14.25 -27.96 26.55
N GLU A 107 -14.73 -28.68 27.58
CA GLU A 107 -13.95 -29.59 28.42
C GLU A 107 -13.40 -30.78 27.61
#